data_AF-A0A2R6G680-F1
#
_entry.id   AF-A0A2R6G680-F1
#
_cell.length_a   1.000
_cell.length_b   1.000
_cell.length_c   1.000
_cell.angle_alpha   90.00
_cell.angle_beta   90.00
_cell.angle_gamma   90.00
#
_symmetry.space_group_name_H-M   'P 1'
#
loop_
_entity.id
_entity.type
_entity.pdbx_description
1 polymer ?
#
loop_
_entity_poly.entity_id
_entity_poly.type
_entity_poly.pdbx_seq_one_letter_code
_entity_poly.pdbx_strand_id
1 'polypeptide(L)'
;MSDDPDDAGGDALADLEAEYQTYRVLRGGEDVSARIDAVGYDDAAYLRFEVSEDRVFTVALGPDVSDLASLAALCGALDVRFTGDLDPLVGETVTLRVADDRMRRVSVAEGGLTDREVVDPPEGMWTTDATLPPDVTAAVDRLRTYDRFEGTVRPVTVRSADATDDAFSLELDLLGRPAQWTVPVPDGADMAGSTFERLVEDVGFGSVGQIVDGTLSTVPTSELGAEEAQGALGAVEDPGVTWPLFPDEESAEAALDGTAAASDSTARYAGSTASPGPTGEYVTPERIAKVEDALADGETVHYLGRGGGIEIDRGESTDVVTSFSGMERIALTDRRIVLQSSQVSGDEVYELGYDEVDGVELDVGFLNKRLSIHTAEATYHFKGANPDADEYREMATYVRERAD
;
A
#
# COMPACT_ATOMS: atom_id res chain seq x y z
N MET A 1 -14.98 -64.87 -39.79
CA MET A 1 -14.46 -63.53 -39.50
C MET A 1 -14.13 -62.95 -40.84
N SER A 2 -15.09 -62.19 -41.38
CA SER A 2 -14.95 -61.48 -42.63
C SER A 2 -14.52 -60.07 -42.24
N ASP A 3 -13.29 -59.69 -42.56
CA ASP A 3 -12.88 -58.29 -42.57
C ASP A 3 -13.60 -57.65 -43.77
N ASP A 4 -14.57 -56.78 -43.48
CA ASP A 4 -15.21 -55.94 -44.51
C ASP A 4 -14.25 -54.78 -44.82
N PRO A 5 -13.66 -54.72 -46.03
CA PRO A 5 -12.70 -53.68 -46.42
C PRO A 5 -13.37 -52.35 -46.83
N ASP A 6 -14.69 -52.22 -46.69
CA ASP A 6 -15.48 -51.08 -47.19
C ASP A 6 -15.75 -49.98 -46.12
N ASP A 7 -15.26 -50.13 -44.89
CA ASP A 7 -15.49 -49.12 -43.82
C ASP A 7 -14.37 -48.05 -43.72
N ALA A 8 -13.25 -48.21 -44.42
CA ALA A 8 -12.10 -47.30 -44.31
C ALA A 8 -12.26 -45.95 -45.06
N GLY A 9 -13.31 -45.79 -45.87
CA GLY A 9 -13.55 -44.59 -46.68
C GLY A 9 -14.47 -43.54 -46.03
N GLY A 10 -15.24 -43.93 -45.00
CA GLY A 10 -16.19 -43.04 -44.31
C GLY A 10 -15.49 -42.04 -43.40
N ASP A 11 -14.47 -42.49 -42.67
CA ASP A 11 -13.76 -41.68 -41.68
C ASP A 11 -12.95 -40.55 -42.33
N ALA A 12 -12.25 -40.82 -43.43
CA ALA A 12 -11.42 -39.80 -44.10
C ALA A 12 -12.21 -38.57 -44.62
N LEU A 13 -13.48 -38.75 -45.00
CA LEU A 13 -14.35 -37.64 -45.41
C LEU A 13 -14.89 -36.86 -44.21
N ALA A 14 -15.20 -37.54 -43.10
CA ALA A 14 -15.61 -36.90 -41.87
C ALA A 14 -14.47 -36.07 -41.26
N ASP A 15 -13.24 -36.59 -41.30
CA ASP A 15 -12.03 -35.90 -40.84
C ASP A 15 -11.75 -34.64 -41.68
N LEU A 16 -11.83 -34.74 -43.01
CA LEU A 16 -11.67 -33.59 -43.91
C LEU A 16 -12.77 -32.54 -43.73
N GLU A 17 -14.02 -32.95 -43.48
CA GLU A 17 -15.10 -32.01 -43.20
C GLU A 17 -14.89 -31.31 -41.85
N ALA A 18 -14.48 -32.04 -40.81
CA ALA A 18 -14.13 -31.47 -39.52
C ALA A 18 -12.95 -30.48 -39.63
N GLU A 19 -11.90 -30.83 -40.38
CA GLU A 19 -10.76 -29.95 -40.64
C GLU A 19 -11.18 -28.68 -41.40
N TYR A 20 -12.04 -28.82 -42.41
CA TYR A 20 -12.54 -27.70 -43.20
C TYR A 20 -13.46 -26.77 -42.38
N GLN A 21 -14.33 -27.31 -41.53
CA GLN A 21 -15.16 -26.50 -40.63
C GLN A 21 -14.27 -25.75 -39.63
N THR A 22 -13.31 -26.43 -39.02
CA THR A 22 -12.32 -25.80 -38.12
C THR A 22 -11.56 -24.68 -38.84
N TYR A 23 -11.07 -24.92 -40.06
CA TYR A 23 -10.42 -23.90 -40.88
C TYR A 23 -11.34 -22.70 -41.15
N ARG A 24 -12.62 -22.95 -41.47
CA ARG A 24 -13.60 -21.89 -41.79
C ARG A 24 -13.90 -21.02 -40.57
N VAL A 25 -14.11 -21.64 -39.42
CA VAL A 25 -14.39 -20.94 -38.15
C VAL A 25 -13.19 -20.07 -37.76
N LEU A 26 -11.98 -20.63 -37.80
CA LEU A 26 -10.75 -19.90 -37.44
C LEU A 26 -10.47 -18.72 -38.39
N ARG A 27 -10.75 -18.85 -39.69
CA ARG A 27 -10.57 -17.76 -40.66
C ARG A 27 -11.65 -16.67 -40.56
N GLY A 28 -12.83 -17.02 -40.05
CA GLY A 28 -13.94 -16.08 -39.87
C GLY A 28 -13.75 -15.12 -38.69
N GLY A 29 -12.72 -15.33 -37.85
CA GLY A 29 -12.62 -14.68 -36.54
C GLY A 29 -13.74 -15.12 -35.59
N GLU A 30 -14.34 -16.28 -35.85
CA GLU A 30 -15.36 -16.86 -35.00
C GLU A 30 -14.72 -17.44 -33.73
N ASP A 31 -15.52 -17.50 -32.68
CA ASP A 31 -15.10 -18.02 -31.38
C ASP A 31 -15.02 -19.56 -31.44
N VAL A 32 -13.92 -20.13 -30.94
CA VAL A 32 -13.62 -21.57 -30.98
C VAL A 32 -13.33 -22.09 -29.58
N SER A 33 -13.94 -23.21 -29.22
CA SER A 33 -13.62 -23.90 -27.96
C SER A 33 -12.24 -24.55 -28.08
N ALA A 34 -11.39 -24.36 -27.08
CA ALA A 34 -10.09 -25.00 -26.98
C ALA A 34 -9.84 -25.51 -25.56
N ARG A 35 -9.13 -26.62 -25.43
CA ARG A 35 -8.70 -27.15 -24.13
C ARG A 35 -7.28 -26.67 -23.83
N ILE A 36 -7.01 -26.23 -22.61
CA ILE A 36 -5.63 -26.00 -22.16
C ILE A 36 -4.98 -27.37 -21.97
N ASP A 37 -4.10 -27.76 -22.89
CA ASP A 37 -3.51 -29.09 -22.94
C ASP A 37 -2.17 -29.15 -22.19
N ALA A 38 -1.44 -28.04 -22.13
CA ALA A 38 -0.23 -27.93 -21.33
C ALA A 38 0.01 -26.49 -20.86
N VAL A 39 0.73 -26.38 -19.75
CA VAL A 39 1.25 -25.13 -19.21
C VAL A 39 2.74 -25.27 -18.97
N GLY A 40 3.46 -24.16 -18.96
CA GLY A 40 4.90 -24.13 -18.68
C GLY A 40 5.32 -22.78 -18.14
N TYR A 41 6.43 -22.75 -17.40
CA TYR A 41 7.05 -21.51 -16.96
C TYR A 41 8.57 -21.60 -17.10
N ASP A 42 9.15 -20.52 -17.60
CA ASP A 42 10.61 -20.30 -17.65
C ASP A 42 10.87 -18.81 -17.34
N ASP A 43 11.19 -17.98 -18.34
CA ASP A 43 11.19 -16.52 -18.20
C ASP A 43 9.81 -15.88 -18.43
N ALA A 44 8.83 -16.69 -18.84
CA ALA A 44 7.47 -16.32 -19.17
C ALA A 44 6.53 -17.51 -18.88
N ALA A 45 5.23 -17.25 -18.70
CA ALA A 45 4.23 -18.29 -18.59
C ALA A 45 3.74 -18.68 -20.00
N TYR A 46 3.64 -19.97 -20.28
CA TYR A 46 3.22 -20.48 -21.58
C TYR A 46 1.95 -21.31 -21.43
N LEU A 47 0.96 -21.03 -22.27
CA LEU A 47 -0.29 -21.79 -22.34
C LEU A 47 -0.39 -22.46 -23.71
N ARG A 48 -0.54 -23.78 -23.74
CA ARG A 48 -0.83 -24.54 -24.96
C ARG A 48 -2.32 -24.88 -25.00
N PHE A 49 -2.99 -24.39 -26.03
CA PHE A 49 -4.38 -24.68 -26.32
C PHE A 49 -4.49 -25.70 -27.44
N GLU A 50 -5.27 -26.74 -27.22
CA GLU A 50 -5.64 -27.75 -28.21
C GLU A 50 -7.07 -27.45 -28.71
N VAL A 51 -7.20 -27.18 -30.00
CA VAL A 51 -8.51 -26.98 -30.66
C VAL A 51 -9.00 -28.27 -31.31
N SER A 52 -8.08 -29.07 -31.83
CA SER A 52 -8.31 -30.41 -32.40
C SER A 52 -7.01 -31.22 -32.31
N GLU A 53 -7.06 -32.53 -32.58
CA GLU A 53 -5.89 -33.44 -32.48
C GLU A 53 -4.65 -32.93 -33.24
N ASP A 54 -4.85 -32.32 -34.41
CA ASP A 54 -3.76 -31.80 -35.25
C ASP A 54 -3.53 -30.29 -35.12
N ARG A 55 -4.22 -29.59 -34.21
CA ARG A 55 -4.15 -28.13 -34.12
C ARG A 55 -4.02 -27.64 -32.69
N VAL A 56 -2.82 -27.13 -32.42
CA VAL A 56 -2.45 -26.51 -31.16
C VAL A 56 -2.01 -25.05 -31.38
N PHE A 57 -2.26 -24.23 -30.37
CA PHE A 57 -1.77 -22.86 -30.28
C PHE A 57 -0.97 -22.73 -28.99
N THR A 58 0.18 -22.09 -29.04
CA THR A 58 0.93 -21.74 -27.84
C THR A 58 1.03 -20.23 -27.75
N VAL A 59 0.67 -19.68 -26.60
CA VAL A 59 0.88 -18.26 -26.29
C VAL A 59 1.89 -18.15 -25.16
N ALA A 60 2.74 -17.13 -25.25
CA ALA A 60 3.56 -16.67 -24.14
C ALA A 60 2.89 -15.47 -23.47
N LEU A 61 2.92 -15.49 -22.15
CA LEU A 61 2.56 -14.41 -21.26
C LEU A 61 3.86 -13.94 -20.62
N GLY A 62 4.24 -12.71 -20.92
CA GLY A 62 5.47 -12.12 -20.41
C GLY A 62 5.52 -12.13 -18.89
N PRO A 63 6.72 -11.91 -18.31
CA PRO A 63 6.86 -11.73 -16.87
C PRO A 63 6.27 -10.41 -16.38
N ASP A 64 5.73 -9.58 -17.28
CA ASP A 64 5.05 -8.36 -16.88
C ASP A 64 3.71 -8.69 -16.19
N VAL A 65 3.36 -7.84 -15.25
CA VAL A 65 2.20 -8.03 -14.40
C VAL A 65 0.89 -7.87 -15.16
N SER A 66 0.85 -7.19 -16.31
CA SER A 66 -0.39 -7.12 -17.11
C SER A 66 -0.74 -8.51 -17.66
N ASP A 67 0.28 -9.21 -18.17
CA ASP A 67 0.17 -10.57 -18.66
C ASP A 67 -0.18 -11.55 -17.53
N LEU A 68 0.47 -11.42 -16.38
CA LEU A 68 0.22 -12.28 -15.23
C LEU A 68 -1.11 -11.97 -14.51
N ALA A 69 -1.57 -10.72 -14.53
CA ALA A 69 -2.89 -10.34 -14.06
C ALA A 69 -3.98 -10.92 -14.96
N SER A 70 -3.74 -10.91 -16.27
CA SER A 70 -4.61 -11.58 -17.24
C SER A 70 -4.63 -13.10 -17.01
N LEU A 71 -3.49 -13.71 -16.65
CA LEU A 71 -3.42 -15.11 -16.23
C LEU A 71 -4.21 -15.38 -14.95
N ALA A 72 -4.08 -14.53 -13.93
CA ALA A 72 -4.86 -14.66 -12.70
C ALA A 72 -6.37 -14.41 -12.93
N ALA A 73 -6.72 -13.53 -13.86
CA ALA A 73 -8.09 -13.31 -14.30
C ALA A 73 -8.63 -14.53 -15.06
N LEU A 74 -7.81 -15.19 -15.88
CA LEU A 74 -8.15 -16.45 -16.55
C LEU A 74 -8.42 -17.54 -15.51
N CYS A 75 -7.54 -17.73 -14.53
CA CYS A 75 -7.78 -18.66 -13.42
C CYS A 75 -9.12 -18.36 -12.72
N GLY A 76 -9.38 -17.09 -12.40
CA GLY A 76 -10.65 -16.66 -11.78
C GLY A 76 -11.88 -16.94 -12.65
N ALA A 77 -11.79 -16.76 -13.97
CA ALA A 77 -12.89 -17.04 -14.90
C ALA A 77 -13.20 -18.55 -15.01
N LEU A 78 -12.20 -19.40 -14.76
CA LEU A 78 -12.31 -20.86 -14.77
C LEU A 78 -12.61 -21.46 -13.38
N ASP A 79 -12.86 -20.63 -12.37
CA ASP A 79 -13.01 -21.06 -10.95
C ASP A 79 -11.78 -21.82 -10.41
N VAL A 80 -10.61 -21.55 -11.00
CA VAL A 80 -9.32 -22.07 -10.57
C VAL A 80 -8.67 -21.05 -9.64
N ARG A 81 -8.18 -21.51 -8.48
CA ARG A 81 -7.48 -20.64 -7.55
C ARG A 81 -6.07 -20.34 -8.07
N PHE A 82 -5.74 -19.06 -8.22
CA PHE A 82 -4.38 -18.64 -8.54
C PHE A 82 -3.47 -18.80 -7.30
N THR A 83 -2.51 -19.72 -7.36
CA THR A 83 -1.53 -20.01 -6.28
C THR A 83 -0.08 -19.97 -6.76
N GLY A 84 0.17 -19.53 -7.99
CA GLY A 84 1.47 -19.65 -8.66
C GLY A 84 1.66 -21.01 -9.37
N ASP A 85 1.02 -22.07 -8.88
CA ASP A 85 0.91 -23.35 -9.59
C ASP A 85 -0.08 -23.24 -10.75
N LEU A 86 0.39 -23.49 -11.98
CA LEU A 86 -0.41 -23.40 -13.20
C LEU A 86 -1.02 -24.74 -13.62
N ASP A 87 -0.59 -25.87 -13.05
CA ASP A 87 -1.09 -27.20 -13.40
C ASP A 87 -2.62 -27.34 -13.32
N PRO A 88 -3.32 -26.68 -12.36
CA PRO A 88 -4.78 -26.72 -12.30
C PRO A 88 -5.50 -26.15 -13.54
N LEU A 89 -4.81 -25.42 -14.42
CA LEU A 89 -5.38 -24.96 -15.69
C LEU A 89 -5.45 -26.09 -16.74
N VAL A 90 -4.65 -27.14 -16.61
CA VAL A 90 -4.60 -28.23 -17.60
C VAL A 90 -5.91 -29.01 -17.58
N GLY A 91 -6.53 -29.12 -18.76
CA GLY A 91 -7.82 -29.75 -18.97
C GLY A 91 -9.00 -28.78 -18.99
N GLU A 92 -8.81 -27.54 -18.53
CA GLU A 92 -9.84 -26.50 -18.59
C GLU A 92 -10.14 -26.10 -20.05
N THR A 93 -11.39 -25.69 -20.29
CA THR A 93 -11.85 -25.29 -21.62
C THR A 93 -12.05 -23.79 -21.68
N VAL A 94 -11.52 -23.17 -22.73
CA VAL A 94 -11.60 -21.73 -22.99
C VAL A 94 -12.15 -21.45 -24.39
N THR A 95 -12.56 -20.22 -24.61
CA THR A 95 -13.00 -19.69 -25.88
C THR A 95 -11.89 -18.87 -26.51
N LEU A 96 -11.33 -19.37 -27.60
CA LEU A 96 -10.33 -18.67 -28.41
C LEU A 96 -10.99 -17.88 -29.53
N ARG A 97 -10.51 -16.67 -29.77
CA ARG A 97 -10.77 -15.90 -30.98
C ARG A 97 -9.46 -15.66 -31.73
N VAL A 98 -9.39 -16.12 -32.96
CA VAL A 98 -8.24 -15.85 -33.83
C VAL A 98 -8.36 -14.46 -34.43
N ALA A 99 -7.36 -13.60 -34.21
CA ALA A 99 -7.41 -12.20 -34.60
C ALA A 99 -6.95 -11.95 -36.06
N ASP A 100 -6.22 -12.90 -36.67
CA ASP A 100 -5.75 -12.77 -38.04
C ASP A 100 -5.94 -14.04 -38.89
N ASP A 101 -6.01 -13.85 -40.20
CA ASP A 101 -6.21 -14.90 -41.21
C ASP A 101 -5.00 -15.83 -41.39
N ARG A 102 -3.89 -15.56 -40.68
CA ARG A 102 -2.70 -16.42 -40.59
C ARG A 102 -2.60 -17.17 -39.26
N MET A 103 -3.58 -17.00 -38.37
CA MET A 103 -3.62 -17.56 -37.03
C MET A 103 -2.38 -17.26 -36.18
N ARG A 104 -1.75 -16.10 -36.38
CA ARG A 104 -0.56 -15.70 -35.61
C ARG A 104 -0.91 -14.99 -34.32
N ARG A 105 -2.15 -14.52 -34.19
CA ARG A 105 -2.63 -13.83 -33.00
C ARG A 105 -3.92 -14.43 -32.52
N VAL A 106 -4.01 -14.71 -31.23
CA VAL A 106 -5.18 -15.30 -30.57
C VAL A 106 -5.57 -14.47 -29.36
N SER A 107 -6.85 -14.42 -29.06
CA SER A 107 -7.38 -13.89 -27.81
C SER A 107 -8.09 -15.01 -27.07
N VAL A 108 -7.98 -15.05 -25.75
CA VAL A 108 -8.76 -15.92 -24.87
C VAL A 108 -9.84 -15.05 -24.25
N ALA A 109 -11.11 -15.41 -24.46
CA ALA A 109 -12.22 -14.61 -23.96
C ALA A 109 -12.23 -14.61 -22.42
N GLU A 110 -11.97 -15.76 -21.82
CA GLU A 110 -11.81 -15.92 -20.39
C GLU A 110 -10.51 -15.24 -19.93
N GLY A 111 -10.60 -14.43 -18.87
CA GLY A 111 -9.45 -13.70 -18.33
C GLY A 111 -9.00 -12.47 -19.14
N GLY A 112 -9.60 -12.19 -20.30
CA GLY A 112 -9.30 -10.98 -21.07
C GLY A 112 -7.93 -10.97 -21.73
N LEU A 113 -7.34 -12.14 -21.99
CA LEU A 113 -6.10 -12.24 -22.76
C LEU A 113 -6.37 -11.84 -24.20
N THR A 114 -6.00 -10.62 -24.57
CA THR A 114 -6.28 -10.08 -25.90
C THR A 114 -5.02 -10.07 -26.76
N ASP A 115 -5.21 -10.39 -28.05
CA ASP A 115 -4.25 -10.13 -29.12
C ASP A 115 -2.82 -10.69 -28.89
N ARG A 116 -2.73 -11.93 -28.41
CA ARG A 116 -1.48 -12.62 -28.07
C ARG A 116 -0.86 -13.31 -29.27
N GLU A 117 0.44 -13.14 -29.44
CA GLU A 117 1.19 -13.82 -30.50
C GLU A 117 1.27 -15.33 -30.22
N VAL A 118 1.02 -16.12 -31.26
CA VAL A 118 1.24 -17.55 -31.26
C VAL A 118 2.73 -17.80 -31.48
N VAL A 119 3.35 -18.46 -30.52
CA VAL A 119 4.80 -18.68 -30.48
C VAL A 119 5.12 -20.17 -30.51
N ASP A 120 6.33 -20.51 -30.94
CA ASP A 120 6.88 -21.84 -30.74
C ASP A 120 7.43 -21.93 -29.30
N PRO A 121 7.01 -22.91 -28.47
CA PRO A 121 7.55 -23.06 -27.13
C PRO A 121 9.03 -23.50 -27.19
N PRO A 122 9.86 -23.08 -26.21
CA PRO A 122 11.18 -23.66 -26.01
C PRO A 122 11.15 -25.19 -25.91
N GLU A 123 12.17 -25.84 -26.47
CA GLU A 123 12.30 -27.30 -26.43
C GLU A 123 12.34 -27.81 -24.99
N GLY A 124 11.46 -28.76 -24.66
CA GLY A 124 11.41 -29.38 -23.32
C GLY A 124 10.68 -28.58 -22.25
N MET A 125 10.00 -27.48 -22.60
CA MET A 125 9.29 -26.61 -21.65
C MET A 125 8.12 -27.27 -20.92
N TRP A 126 7.45 -28.24 -21.53
CA TRP A 126 6.28 -28.90 -20.97
C TRP A 126 6.69 -29.91 -19.88
N THR A 127 7.22 -29.40 -18.77
CA THR A 127 7.55 -30.17 -17.57
C THR A 127 6.37 -30.15 -16.60
N THR A 128 6.37 -31.07 -15.63
CA THR A 128 5.27 -31.28 -14.67
C THR A 128 5.32 -30.34 -13.45
N ASP A 129 5.98 -29.18 -13.55
CA ASP A 129 6.12 -28.25 -12.42
C ASP A 129 6.09 -26.79 -12.94
N ALA A 130 4.98 -26.38 -13.54
CA ALA A 130 4.79 -25.01 -14.03
C ALA A 130 4.42 -24.06 -12.88
N THR A 131 5.35 -23.84 -11.95
CA THR A 131 5.14 -22.97 -10.79
C THR A 131 5.80 -21.60 -10.99
N LEU A 132 5.02 -20.54 -10.87
CA LEU A 132 5.49 -19.15 -10.86
C LEU A 132 6.35 -18.86 -9.62
N PRO A 133 7.35 -17.97 -9.72
CA PRO A 133 8.11 -17.50 -8.58
C PRO A 133 7.20 -16.87 -7.49
N PRO A 134 7.52 -17.04 -6.20
CA PRO A 134 6.69 -16.50 -5.12
C PRO A 134 6.54 -14.98 -5.12
N ASP A 135 7.58 -14.25 -5.50
CA ASP A 135 7.62 -12.80 -5.66
C ASP A 135 6.67 -12.32 -6.77
N VAL A 136 6.67 -13.03 -7.90
CA VAL A 136 5.74 -12.81 -9.02
C VAL A 136 4.29 -13.04 -8.57
N THR A 137 4.02 -14.13 -7.86
CA THR A 137 2.68 -14.45 -7.34
C THR A 137 2.20 -13.37 -6.35
N ALA A 138 3.11 -12.91 -5.48
CA ALA A 138 2.82 -11.84 -4.53
C ALA A 138 2.51 -10.50 -5.22
N ALA A 139 3.25 -10.15 -6.28
CA ALA A 139 3.02 -8.94 -7.07
C ALA A 139 1.64 -8.95 -7.77
N VAL A 140 1.26 -10.08 -8.37
CA VAL A 140 -0.07 -10.23 -8.99
C VAL A 140 -1.19 -10.10 -7.97
N ASP A 141 -1.04 -10.71 -6.79
CA ASP A 141 -2.01 -10.58 -5.71
C ASP A 141 -2.13 -9.13 -5.21
N ARG A 142 -1.02 -8.42 -5.10
CA ARG A 142 -1.01 -6.99 -4.79
C ARG A 142 -1.73 -6.18 -5.86
N LEU A 143 -1.49 -6.44 -7.15
CA LEU A 143 -2.21 -5.76 -8.25
C LEU A 143 -3.71 -6.00 -8.21
N ARG A 144 -4.16 -7.24 -7.99
CA ARG A 144 -5.60 -7.51 -7.86
C ARG A 144 -6.23 -6.79 -6.68
N THR A 145 -5.43 -6.54 -5.65
CA THR A 145 -5.81 -5.78 -4.48
C THR A 145 -5.77 -4.26 -4.76
N TYR A 146 -4.84 -3.81 -5.61
CA TYR A 146 -4.76 -2.44 -6.13
C TYR A 146 -6.07 -2.01 -6.79
N ASP A 147 -6.60 -2.78 -7.74
CA ASP A 147 -7.83 -2.43 -8.47
C ASP A 147 -9.02 -2.15 -7.52
N ARG A 148 -9.00 -2.74 -6.32
CA ARG A 148 -10.04 -2.53 -5.29
C ARG A 148 -9.83 -1.23 -4.50
N PHE A 149 -8.60 -0.74 -4.42
CA PHE A 149 -8.16 0.31 -3.51
C PHE A 149 -7.40 1.45 -4.19
N GLU A 150 -7.45 1.51 -5.51
CA GLU A 150 -6.88 2.61 -6.30
C GLU A 150 -7.33 3.96 -5.74
N GLY A 151 -6.38 4.88 -5.58
CA GLY A 151 -6.63 6.21 -5.02
C GLY A 151 -6.85 6.26 -3.50
N THR A 152 -6.60 5.17 -2.77
CA THR A 152 -6.72 5.15 -1.30
C THR A 152 -5.36 4.93 -0.64
N VAL A 153 -5.05 5.72 0.38
CA VAL A 153 -3.85 5.51 1.21
C VAL A 153 -3.97 4.18 1.98
N ARG A 154 -2.86 3.45 2.06
CA ARG A 154 -2.76 2.16 2.75
C ARG A 154 -1.55 2.12 3.66
N PRO A 155 -1.69 1.57 4.88
CA PRO A 155 -0.54 1.33 5.74
C PRO A 155 0.31 0.19 5.17
N VAL A 156 1.62 0.30 5.38
CA VAL A 156 2.62 -0.71 5.03
C VAL A 156 3.47 -0.95 6.27
N THR A 157 3.41 -2.16 6.83
CA THR A 157 4.15 -2.49 8.05
C THR A 157 5.54 -3.00 7.70
N VAL A 158 6.58 -2.53 8.39
CA VAL A 158 7.93 -3.09 8.26
C VAL A 158 8.05 -4.35 9.10
N ARG A 159 8.23 -5.51 8.46
CA ARG A 159 8.34 -6.82 9.14
C ARG A 159 9.73 -7.11 9.64
N SER A 160 10.74 -6.78 8.85
CA SER A 160 12.14 -6.95 9.22
C SER A 160 13.02 -5.92 8.51
N ALA A 161 14.21 -5.70 9.06
CA ALA A 161 15.20 -4.81 8.51
C ALA A 161 16.59 -5.44 8.63
N ASP A 162 17.35 -5.38 7.54
CA ASP A 162 18.71 -5.90 7.45
C ASP A 162 19.63 -4.81 6.90
N ALA A 163 20.74 -4.56 7.60
CA ALA A 163 21.74 -3.58 7.20
C ALA A 163 23.01 -4.28 6.71
N THR A 164 23.53 -3.81 5.59
CA THR A 164 24.89 -4.08 5.10
C THR A 164 25.68 -2.77 5.11
N ASP A 165 26.97 -2.83 4.77
CA ASP A 165 27.83 -1.63 4.74
C ASP A 165 27.30 -0.56 3.76
N ASP A 166 26.66 -0.99 2.66
CA ASP A 166 26.25 -0.10 1.56
C ASP A 166 24.72 0.06 1.41
N ALA A 167 23.93 -0.77 2.10
CA ALA A 167 22.49 -0.87 1.86
C ALA A 167 21.70 -1.29 3.09
N PHE A 168 20.50 -0.72 3.22
CA PHE A 168 19.51 -1.03 4.24
C PHE A 168 18.27 -1.62 3.56
N SER A 169 18.00 -2.90 3.81
CA SER A 169 16.91 -3.64 3.17
C SER A 169 15.78 -3.87 4.16
N LEU A 170 14.56 -3.60 3.72
CA LEU A 170 13.33 -3.78 4.48
C LEU A 170 12.48 -4.88 3.84
N GLU A 171 11.98 -5.80 4.67
CA GLU A 171 10.83 -6.64 4.30
C GLU A 171 9.55 -5.92 4.75
N LEU A 172 8.67 -5.64 3.81
CA LEU A 172 7.44 -4.88 4.00
C LEU A 172 6.23 -5.82 3.89
N ASP A 173 5.22 -5.59 4.72
CA ASP A 173 3.87 -6.10 4.52
C ASP A 173 3.08 -5.10 3.66
N LEU A 174 3.13 -5.32 2.34
CA LEU A 174 2.45 -4.49 1.37
C LEU A 174 1.16 -5.19 0.94
N LEU A 175 0.02 -4.68 1.43
CA LEU A 175 -1.32 -5.24 1.19
C LEU A 175 -1.47 -6.73 1.59
N GLY A 176 -0.85 -7.14 2.70
CA GLY A 176 -0.91 -8.52 3.19
C GLY A 176 0.11 -9.46 2.54
N ARG A 177 0.99 -8.94 1.68
CA ARG A 177 2.01 -9.70 0.94
C ARG A 177 3.41 -9.16 1.19
N PRO A 178 4.43 -10.02 1.31
CA PRO A 178 5.80 -9.57 1.49
C PRO A 178 6.29 -8.83 0.25
N ALA A 179 6.96 -7.71 0.46
CA ALA A 179 7.69 -6.96 -0.55
C ALA A 179 9.08 -6.58 0.00
N GLN A 180 10.05 -6.42 -0.89
CA GLN A 180 11.39 -5.95 -0.50
C GLN A 180 11.61 -4.53 -0.99
N TRP A 181 12.20 -3.71 -0.14
CA TRP A 181 12.64 -2.36 -0.49
C TRP A 181 14.03 -2.12 0.06
N THR A 182 14.95 -1.63 -0.77
CA THR A 182 16.34 -1.38 -0.38
C THR A 182 16.67 0.09 -0.56
N VAL A 183 17.27 0.68 0.47
CA VAL A 183 17.74 2.05 0.49
C VAL A 183 19.26 2.05 0.63
N PRO A 184 20.00 2.85 -0.14
CA PRO A 184 21.44 2.98 0.05
C PRO A 184 21.76 3.59 1.43
N VAL A 185 22.80 3.09 2.09
CA VAL A 185 23.31 3.67 3.34
C VAL A 185 24.40 4.67 2.97
N PRO A 186 24.19 5.98 3.18
CA PRO A 186 25.20 6.98 2.83
C PRO A 186 26.37 6.96 3.82
N ASP A 187 27.55 7.33 3.33
CA ASP A 187 28.70 7.61 4.17
C ASP A 187 28.48 8.89 5.00
N GLY A 188 29.10 8.99 6.18
CA GLY A 188 28.73 10.00 7.20
C GLY A 188 28.70 11.49 6.78
N ALA A 189 29.30 11.88 5.65
CA ALA A 189 29.18 13.24 5.11
C ALA A 189 27.87 13.49 4.32
N ASP A 190 27.27 12.43 3.76
CA ASP A 190 26.08 12.45 2.90
C ASP A 190 24.82 11.97 3.63
N MET A 191 24.89 11.82 4.96
CA MET A 191 23.77 11.34 5.76
C MET A 191 22.60 12.32 5.79
N ALA A 192 22.90 13.61 5.92
CA ALA A 192 21.90 14.66 6.06
C ALA A 192 21.06 14.82 4.77
N GLY A 193 19.74 14.71 4.90
CA GLY A 193 18.75 14.77 3.81
C GLY A 193 18.61 13.46 3.02
N SER A 194 19.32 12.39 3.39
CA SER A 194 19.23 11.12 2.69
C SER A 194 17.91 10.40 2.97
N THR A 195 17.49 9.51 2.05
CA THR A 195 16.35 8.61 2.29
C THR A 195 16.56 7.77 3.55
N PHE A 196 17.79 7.33 3.81
CA PHE A 196 18.11 6.55 5.00
C PHE A 196 17.88 7.35 6.28
N GLU A 197 18.37 8.59 6.36
CA GLU A 197 18.13 9.46 7.52
C GLU A 197 16.63 9.70 7.70
N ARG A 198 15.90 10.07 6.64
CA ARG A 198 14.45 10.27 6.72
C ARG A 198 13.72 9.02 7.19
N LEU A 199 14.11 7.84 6.71
CA LEU A 199 13.53 6.58 7.18
C LEU A 199 13.80 6.35 8.67
N VAL A 200 15.02 6.60 9.14
CA VAL A 200 15.39 6.46 10.55
C VAL A 200 14.65 7.47 11.42
N GLU A 201 14.55 8.73 11.00
CA GLU A 201 13.91 9.80 11.76
C GLU A 201 12.38 9.68 11.74
N ASP A 202 11.79 9.58 10.56
CA ASP A 202 10.33 9.66 10.36
C ASP A 202 9.62 8.35 10.74
N VAL A 203 10.25 7.19 10.48
CA VAL A 203 9.65 5.86 10.72
C VAL A 203 10.26 5.17 11.93
N GLY A 204 11.58 5.29 12.09
CA GLY A 204 12.31 4.72 13.22
C GLY A 204 12.41 5.62 14.46
N PHE A 205 11.83 6.82 14.45
CA PHE A 205 11.92 7.78 15.56
C PHE A 205 13.37 8.03 16.04
N GLY A 206 14.31 8.09 15.09
CA GLY A 206 15.75 8.27 15.32
C GLY A 206 16.54 6.98 15.60
N SER A 207 15.90 5.80 15.47
CA SER A 207 16.54 4.51 15.74
C SER A 207 16.25 3.49 14.63
N VAL A 208 17.32 2.95 14.04
CA VAL A 208 17.24 1.88 13.04
C VAL A 208 16.45 0.66 13.56
N GLY A 209 16.61 0.34 14.85
CA GLY A 209 15.94 -0.80 15.47
C GLY A 209 14.43 -0.61 15.66
N GLN A 210 13.95 0.63 15.71
CA GLN A 210 12.53 0.96 15.84
C GLN A 210 11.83 1.07 14.48
N ILE A 211 12.57 0.95 13.37
CA ILE A 211 11.98 0.85 12.04
C ILE A 211 11.20 -0.47 11.91
N VAL A 212 11.68 -1.55 12.53
CA VAL A 212 10.93 -2.82 12.61
C VAL A 212 9.65 -2.60 13.42
N ASP A 213 8.54 -3.12 12.91
CA ASP A 213 7.17 -2.85 13.37
C ASP A 213 6.69 -1.40 13.12
N GLY A 214 7.53 -0.55 12.53
CA GLY A 214 7.15 0.77 12.03
C GLY A 214 6.12 0.67 10.91
N THR A 215 5.36 1.75 10.73
CA THR A 215 4.32 1.84 9.69
C THR A 215 4.68 2.95 8.72
N LEU A 216 4.83 2.56 7.46
CA LEU A 216 4.86 3.44 6.30
C LEU A 216 3.44 3.60 5.75
N SER A 217 3.26 4.54 4.83
CA SER A 217 2.04 4.62 4.01
C SER A 217 2.36 4.47 2.53
N THR A 218 1.44 3.96 1.76
CA THR A 218 1.56 3.87 0.31
C THR A 218 0.27 4.30 -0.35
N VAL A 219 0.41 4.83 -1.55
CA VAL A 219 -0.69 5.07 -2.47
C VAL A 219 -0.33 4.37 -3.75
N PRO A 220 -1.09 3.35 -4.14
CA PRO A 220 -0.78 2.67 -5.37
C PRO A 220 -1.17 3.54 -6.56
N THR A 221 -0.30 3.56 -7.56
CA THR A 221 -0.43 4.43 -8.72
C THR A 221 0.12 3.74 -9.95
N SER A 222 -0.65 3.80 -11.04
CA SER A 222 -0.25 3.33 -12.36
C SER A 222 0.45 4.43 -13.19
N GLU A 223 0.43 5.69 -12.72
CA GLU A 223 0.84 6.86 -13.51
C GLU A 223 2.09 7.57 -12.97
N LEU A 224 2.40 7.44 -11.68
CA LEU A 224 3.53 8.15 -11.06
C LEU A 224 4.76 7.24 -10.98
N GLY A 225 5.87 7.69 -11.58
CA GLY A 225 7.17 7.14 -11.23
C GLY A 225 7.54 7.51 -9.78
N ALA A 226 8.32 6.67 -9.09
CA ALA A 226 8.74 6.92 -7.71
C ALA A 226 9.41 8.29 -7.50
N GLU A 227 10.10 8.81 -8.53
CA GLU A 227 10.77 10.12 -8.51
C GLU A 227 9.80 11.31 -8.57
N GLU A 228 8.53 11.10 -8.92
CA GLU A 228 7.53 12.16 -9.10
C GLU A 228 6.61 12.33 -7.88
N ALA A 229 6.57 11.34 -6.98
CA ALA A 229 5.77 11.40 -5.76
C ALA A 229 6.46 12.27 -4.70
N GLN A 230 6.15 13.57 -4.71
CA GLN A 230 6.70 14.53 -3.73
C GLN A 230 6.46 14.04 -2.30
N GLY A 231 7.53 13.96 -1.50
CA GLY A 231 7.47 13.53 -0.11
C GLY A 231 7.69 12.03 0.12
N ALA A 232 7.65 11.20 -0.93
CA ALA A 232 7.99 9.79 -0.83
C ALA A 232 9.45 9.60 -0.36
N LEU A 233 9.68 8.51 0.36
CA LEU A 233 11.01 8.02 0.75
C LEU A 233 11.62 7.21 -0.41
N GLY A 234 10.79 6.46 -1.13
CA GLY A 234 11.16 5.62 -2.27
C GLY A 234 9.94 4.87 -2.78
N ALA A 235 10.14 3.75 -3.45
CA ALA A 235 9.03 2.89 -3.87
C ALA A 235 9.42 1.40 -3.90
N VAL A 236 8.41 0.54 -3.77
CA VAL A 236 8.49 -0.84 -4.24
C VAL A 236 8.05 -0.85 -5.71
N GLU A 237 8.85 -1.44 -6.57
CA GLU A 237 8.53 -1.61 -7.98
C GLU A 237 8.00 -3.03 -8.19
N ASP A 238 6.69 -3.16 -8.43
CA ASP A 238 6.15 -4.35 -9.07
C ASP A 238 6.07 -4.08 -10.58
N PRO A 239 6.07 -5.10 -11.46
CA PRO A 239 5.88 -4.81 -12.88
C PRO A 239 4.56 -4.05 -13.09
N GLY A 240 4.58 -2.96 -13.86
CA GLY A 240 3.38 -2.18 -14.20
C GLY A 240 2.73 -1.35 -13.08
N VAL A 241 3.17 -1.47 -11.82
CA VAL A 241 2.69 -0.63 -10.71
C VAL A 241 3.84 -0.27 -9.79
N THR A 242 3.97 1.02 -9.54
CA THR A 242 4.90 1.55 -8.55
C THR A 242 4.13 1.79 -7.25
N TRP A 243 4.73 1.43 -6.13
CA TRP A 243 4.19 1.63 -4.79
C TRP A 243 5.06 2.64 -4.04
N PRO A 244 4.83 3.96 -4.23
CA PRO A 244 5.50 4.98 -3.45
C PRO A 244 5.31 4.73 -1.95
N LEU A 245 6.39 4.85 -1.20
CA LEU A 245 6.43 4.68 0.25
C LEU A 245 6.60 6.05 0.89
N PHE A 246 5.66 6.42 1.74
CA PHE A 246 5.64 7.67 2.49
C PHE A 246 5.87 7.38 3.97
N PRO A 247 6.46 8.33 4.71
CA PRO A 247 6.68 8.16 6.15
C PRO A 247 5.37 8.05 6.93
N ASP A 248 4.32 8.72 6.46
CA ASP A 248 3.03 8.80 7.12
C ASP A 248 1.87 8.97 6.13
N GLU A 249 0.64 8.83 6.65
CA GLU A 249 -0.60 8.92 5.89
C GLU A 249 -0.82 10.33 5.32
N GLU A 250 -0.47 11.40 6.06
CA GLU A 250 -0.66 12.80 5.62
C GLU A 250 0.17 13.10 4.37
N SER A 251 1.42 12.62 4.33
CA SER A 251 2.31 12.73 3.18
C SER A 251 1.79 11.97 1.96
N ALA A 252 1.19 10.80 2.19
CA ALA A 252 0.57 9.98 1.15
C ALA A 252 -0.70 10.63 0.58
N GLU A 253 -1.58 11.18 1.44
CA GLU A 253 -2.78 11.93 1.04
C GLU A 253 -2.41 13.18 0.24
N ALA A 254 -1.40 13.93 0.70
CA ALA A 254 -0.92 15.12 -0.01
C ALA A 254 -0.44 14.81 -1.44
N ALA A 255 0.19 13.64 -1.63
CA ALA A 255 0.58 13.16 -2.95
C ALA A 255 -0.62 12.80 -3.84
N LEU A 256 -1.67 12.20 -3.26
CA LEU A 256 -2.92 11.86 -3.98
C LEU A 256 -3.66 13.09 -4.50
N ASP A 257 -3.70 14.14 -3.70
CA ASP A 257 -4.45 15.35 -4.04
C ASP A 257 -3.83 16.12 -5.21
N GLY A 258 -2.66 15.72 -5.73
CA GLY A 258 -1.95 16.38 -6.84
C GLY A 258 -1.66 17.86 -6.57
N THR A 259 -1.85 18.28 -5.32
CA THR A 259 -1.78 19.66 -4.89
C THR A 259 -0.51 19.76 -4.10
N ALA A 260 0.60 19.94 -4.82
CA ALA A 260 1.68 20.73 -4.28
C ALA A 260 1.03 21.93 -3.58
N ALA A 261 1.25 22.04 -2.27
CA ALA A 261 0.99 23.22 -1.49
C ALA A 261 1.84 24.38 -2.07
N ALA A 262 1.43 24.89 -3.23
CA ALA A 262 1.63 26.26 -3.59
C ALA A 262 0.51 27.04 -2.90
N SER A 263 0.76 27.37 -1.63
CA SER A 263 0.35 28.60 -0.98
C SER A 263 -0.92 29.29 -1.51
N ASP A 264 -2.13 28.80 -1.19
CA ASP A 264 -3.30 29.68 -0.97
C ASP A 264 -4.50 28.91 -0.37
N SER A 265 -4.66 28.94 0.95
CA SER A 265 -5.89 28.47 1.61
C SER A 265 -6.30 29.48 2.69
N THR A 266 -6.66 30.69 2.26
CA THR A 266 -7.38 31.67 3.08
C THR A 266 -8.76 31.95 2.50
N ALA A 267 -9.65 30.95 2.47
CA ALA A 267 -11.08 31.22 2.33
C ALA A 267 -11.96 30.02 2.73
N ARG A 268 -12.35 29.97 4.01
CA ARG A 268 -13.73 29.72 4.52
C ARG A 268 -13.73 29.19 5.96
N TYR A 269 -13.45 30.07 6.92
CA TYR A 269 -13.96 29.97 8.30
C TYR A 269 -14.33 31.38 8.79
N ALA A 270 -15.33 31.98 8.15
CA ALA A 270 -15.98 33.18 8.63
C ALA A 270 -17.18 32.76 9.50
N GLY A 271 -16.94 32.46 10.77
CA GLY A 271 -18.01 32.00 11.65
C GLY A 271 -17.71 31.99 13.15
N SER A 272 -16.46 32.04 13.58
CA SER A 272 -16.11 32.26 14.99
C SER A 272 -15.24 33.50 15.06
N THR A 273 -15.76 34.57 15.64
CA THR A 273 -14.96 35.74 16.01
C THR A 273 -14.07 35.36 17.19
N ALA A 274 -12.97 34.67 16.88
CA ALA A 274 -11.91 34.34 17.82
C ALA A 274 -11.38 35.62 18.48
N SER A 275 -11.21 35.59 19.80
CA SER A 275 -10.38 36.57 20.48
C SER A 275 -8.96 36.53 19.88
N PRO A 276 -8.28 37.68 19.72
CA PRO A 276 -6.97 37.80 19.06
C PRO A 276 -5.82 37.30 19.95
N GLY A 277 -5.92 36.07 20.47
CA GLY A 277 -4.84 35.39 21.17
C GLY A 277 -3.83 34.80 20.18
N PRO A 278 -2.59 34.49 20.63
CA PRO A 278 -1.65 33.72 19.83
C PRO A 278 -2.28 32.38 19.46
N THR A 279 -2.06 31.94 18.22
CA THR A 279 -2.51 30.65 17.71
C THR A 279 -1.33 30.00 17.01
N GLY A 280 -1.00 28.76 17.38
CA GLY A 280 0.10 28.02 16.80
C GLY A 280 -0.13 27.66 15.33
N GLU A 281 0.95 27.51 14.56
CA GLU A 281 0.88 27.16 13.13
C GLU A 281 0.30 25.76 12.91
N TYR A 282 0.42 24.86 13.89
CA TYR A 282 -0.13 23.51 13.81
C TYR A 282 -1.65 23.46 13.92
N VAL A 283 -2.30 24.55 14.31
CA VAL A 283 -3.75 24.61 14.51
C VAL A 283 -4.47 24.86 13.18
N THR A 284 -4.86 23.77 12.51
CA THR A 284 -5.67 23.80 11.29
C THR A 284 -7.08 23.27 11.53
N PRO A 285 -8.08 23.66 10.73
CA PRO A 285 -9.44 23.13 10.85
C PRO A 285 -9.51 21.60 10.80
N GLU A 286 -8.71 20.98 9.95
CA GLU A 286 -8.64 19.53 9.77
C GLU A 286 -8.12 18.82 11.03
N ARG A 287 -7.14 19.44 11.71
CA ARG A 287 -6.57 18.90 12.96
C ARG A 287 -7.48 19.16 14.16
N ILE A 288 -8.17 20.30 14.18
CA ILE A 288 -9.22 20.57 15.19
C ILE A 288 -10.33 19.52 15.11
N ALA A 289 -10.75 19.15 13.89
CA ALA A 289 -11.79 18.13 13.70
C ALA A 289 -11.44 16.77 14.33
N LYS A 290 -10.15 16.48 14.55
CA LYS A 290 -9.69 15.24 15.20
C LYS A 290 -9.79 15.26 16.73
N VAL A 291 -10.05 16.42 17.34
CA VAL A 291 -10.25 16.58 18.78
C VAL A 291 -11.60 17.23 19.12
N GLU A 292 -12.42 17.53 18.11
CA GLU A 292 -13.65 18.31 18.25
C GLU A 292 -14.65 17.66 19.22
N ASP A 293 -14.68 16.33 19.28
CA ASP A 293 -15.52 15.57 20.19
C ASP A 293 -15.13 15.70 21.66
N ALA A 294 -13.88 16.07 21.95
CA ALA A 294 -13.35 16.36 23.28
C ALA A 294 -13.46 17.85 23.68
N LEU A 295 -13.86 18.73 22.75
CA LEU A 295 -14.00 20.16 22.98
C LEU A 295 -15.43 20.51 23.40
N ALA A 296 -15.56 21.48 24.31
CA ALA A 296 -16.85 22.06 24.65
C ALA A 296 -17.33 23.03 23.56
N ASP A 297 -18.64 23.21 23.45
CA ASP A 297 -19.22 24.16 22.49
C ASP A 297 -18.61 25.56 22.63
N GLY A 298 -18.14 26.08 21.48
CA GLY A 298 -17.53 27.41 21.37
C GLY A 298 -16.16 27.56 22.06
N GLU A 299 -15.53 26.46 22.46
CA GLU A 299 -14.14 26.44 22.92
C GLU A 299 -13.19 26.69 21.74
N THR A 300 -12.19 27.55 21.95
CA THR A 300 -11.22 27.93 20.91
C THR A 300 -9.88 27.29 21.18
N VAL A 301 -9.36 26.54 20.21
CA VAL A 301 -8.04 25.91 20.30
C VAL A 301 -6.95 26.92 19.91
N HIS A 302 -5.99 27.12 20.80
CA HIS A 302 -4.83 28.00 20.58
C HIS A 302 -3.59 27.23 20.12
N TYR A 303 -3.37 26.02 20.65
CA TYR A 303 -2.30 25.13 20.23
C TYR A 303 -2.77 23.69 20.17
N LEU A 304 -2.20 22.91 19.25
CA LEU A 304 -2.40 21.47 19.14
C LEU A 304 -1.05 20.77 19.15
N GLY A 305 -1.01 19.55 19.67
CA GLY A 305 0.11 18.65 19.52
C GLY A 305 -0.36 17.22 19.31
N ARG A 306 0.45 16.44 18.59
CA ARG A 306 0.29 15.00 18.37
C ARG A 306 1.50 14.27 18.93
N GLY A 307 1.29 13.14 19.57
CA GLY A 307 2.29 12.42 20.33
C GLY A 307 2.14 10.91 20.29
N GLY A 308 3.09 10.24 20.95
CA GLY A 308 3.18 8.78 21.05
C GLY A 308 2.77 8.21 22.41
N GLY A 309 2.24 9.04 23.32
CA GLY A 309 1.80 8.57 24.63
C GLY A 309 1.52 9.67 25.64
N ILE A 310 0.64 9.34 26.59
CA ILE A 310 0.34 10.14 27.78
C ILE A 310 0.73 9.29 29.00
N GLU A 311 1.57 9.81 29.88
CA GLU A 311 1.89 9.16 31.17
C GLU A 311 1.38 10.03 32.32
N ILE A 312 0.74 9.40 33.31
CA ILE A 312 0.16 10.10 34.45
C ILE A 312 0.83 9.57 35.72
N ASP A 313 1.69 10.39 36.32
CA ASP A 313 2.38 10.09 37.57
C ASP A 313 1.61 10.65 38.77
N ARG A 314 1.15 9.77 39.67
CA ARG A 314 0.45 10.10 40.92
C ARG A 314 1.32 9.84 42.16
N GLY A 315 2.64 9.84 42.00
CA GLY A 315 3.65 9.68 43.05
C GLY A 315 3.92 8.23 43.43
N GLU A 316 2.89 7.46 43.79
CA GLU A 316 3.03 6.02 44.12
C GLU A 316 2.78 5.10 42.92
N SER A 317 2.15 5.63 41.86
CA SER A 317 1.81 4.88 40.64
C SER A 317 1.96 5.75 39.41
N THR A 318 2.49 5.17 38.33
CA THR A 318 2.52 5.77 37.00
C THR A 318 1.59 4.97 36.10
N ASP A 319 0.52 5.61 35.63
CA ASP A 319 -0.35 5.05 34.61
C ASP A 319 0.18 5.45 33.24
N VAL A 320 0.52 4.46 32.42
CA VAL A 320 0.97 4.68 31.04
C VAL A 320 -0.21 4.45 30.11
N VAL A 321 -0.75 5.55 29.59
CA VAL A 321 -1.84 5.56 28.63
C VAL A 321 -1.19 5.63 27.26
N THR A 322 -0.90 4.46 26.72
CA THR A 322 -0.32 4.31 25.38
C THR A 322 -1.32 3.62 24.47
N SER A 323 -1.64 4.27 23.36
CA SER A 323 -2.25 3.61 22.21
C SER A 323 -1.14 2.92 21.40
N PHE A 324 -1.50 1.83 20.72
CA PHE A 324 -0.61 1.19 19.74
C PHE A 324 -0.38 2.06 18.49
N SER A 325 -0.86 3.31 18.46
CA SER A 325 -1.10 4.03 17.20
C SER A 325 -0.48 5.43 17.09
N GLY A 326 0.19 5.95 18.13
CA GLY A 326 0.75 7.31 18.08
C GLY A 326 -0.29 8.38 17.72
N MET A 327 -1.51 8.18 18.25
CA MET A 327 -2.68 9.01 17.99
C MET A 327 -3.03 9.90 19.18
N GLU A 328 -2.15 10.00 20.19
CA GLU A 328 -2.36 10.86 21.34
C GLU A 328 -2.30 12.33 20.91
N ARG A 329 -3.23 13.12 21.43
CA ARG A 329 -3.34 14.55 21.11
C ARG A 329 -3.38 15.37 22.38
N ILE A 330 -2.82 16.57 22.30
CA ILE A 330 -2.98 17.62 23.29
C ILE A 330 -3.57 18.85 22.60
N ALA A 331 -4.60 19.45 23.22
CA ALA A 331 -5.16 20.73 22.79
C ALA A 331 -5.07 21.73 23.95
N LEU A 332 -4.49 22.89 23.70
CA LEU A 332 -4.48 24.02 24.62
C LEU A 332 -5.54 25.02 24.15
N THR A 333 -6.58 25.20 24.94
CA THR A 333 -7.74 26.00 24.54
C THR A 333 -7.78 27.34 25.26
N ASP A 334 -8.84 28.12 25.04
CA ASP A 334 -9.09 29.33 25.81
C ASP A 334 -9.55 29.04 27.25
N ARG A 335 -9.93 27.79 27.55
CA ARG A 335 -10.54 27.36 28.81
C ARG A 335 -9.69 26.38 29.62
N ARG A 336 -9.03 25.43 28.98
CA ARG A 336 -8.38 24.28 29.62
C ARG A 336 -7.37 23.59 28.72
N ILE A 337 -6.70 22.59 29.27
CA ILE A 337 -5.86 21.64 28.54
C ILE A 337 -6.65 20.36 28.35
N VAL A 338 -6.68 19.84 27.13
CA VAL A 338 -7.30 18.55 26.79
C VAL A 338 -6.21 17.59 26.33
N LEU A 339 -6.14 16.40 26.92
CA LEU A 339 -5.29 15.30 26.52
C LEU A 339 -6.20 14.16 26.06
N GLN A 340 -6.10 13.73 24.80
CA GLN A 340 -6.93 12.67 24.23
C GLN A 340 -6.05 11.51 23.78
N SER A 341 -6.41 10.30 24.19
CA SER A 341 -5.78 9.04 23.75
C SER A 341 -6.83 8.18 23.06
N SER A 342 -6.60 7.83 21.78
CA SER A 342 -7.48 6.92 21.06
C SER A 342 -7.13 5.46 21.33
N GLN A 343 -8.06 4.72 21.95
CA GLN A 343 -7.91 3.29 22.20
C GLN A 343 -8.99 2.49 21.44
N VAL A 344 -8.73 1.20 21.24
CA VAL A 344 -9.69 0.28 20.57
C VAL A 344 -11.04 0.24 21.31
N SER A 345 -11.03 0.42 22.63
CA SER A 345 -12.22 0.44 23.48
C SER A 345 -12.95 1.79 23.52
N GLY A 346 -12.44 2.82 22.81
CA GLY A 346 -12.94 4.19 22.82
C GLY A 346 -11.84 5.19 23.18
N ASP A 347 -12.12 6.47 22.97
CA ASP A 347 -11.20 7.54 23.32
C ASP A 347 -11.24 7.82 24.82
N GLU A 348 -10.05 8.00 25.40
CA GLU A 348 -9.87 8.43 26.78
C GLU A 348 -9.45 9.91 26.78
N VAL A 349 -10.18 10.74 27.52
CA VAL A 349 -9.99 12.20 27.55
C VAL A 349 -9.68 12.65 28.97
N TYR A 350 -8.60 13.40 29.14
CA TYR A 350 -8.26 14.10 30.37
C TYR A 350 -8.36 15.60 30.14
N GLU A 351 -9.02 16.28 31.08
CA GLU A 351 -9.30 17.70 31.02
C GLU A 351 -8.66 18.35 32.25
N LEU A 352 -7.80 19.34 32.05
CA LEU A 352 -7.13 20.06 33.14
C LEU A 352 -7.46 21.55 33.03
N GLY A 353 -8.14 22.09 34.03
CA GLY A 353 -8.31 23.52 34.19
C GLY A 353 -6.97 24.21 34.40
N TYR A 354 -6.80 25.42 33.86
CA TYR A 354 -5.56 26.17 34.06
C TYR A 354 -5.31 26.51 35.54
N ASP A 355 -6.36 26.63 36.34
CA ASP A 355 -6.31 26.85 37.79
C ASP A 355 -5.85 25.62 38.59
N GLU A 356 -5.80 24.44 37.96
CA GLU A 356 -5.29 23.20 38.55
C GLU A 356 -3.78 22.99 38.28
N VAL A 357 -3.18 23.83 37.43
CA VAL A 357 -1.78 23.70 37.00
C VAL A 357 -0.85 24.41 37.97
N ASP A 358 -0.04 23.63 38.69
CA ASP A 358 1.00 24.13 39.61
C ASP A 358 2.31 24.46 38.89
N GLY A 359 2.53 23.91 37.69
CA GLY A 359 3.73 24.16 36.92
C GLY A 359 3.78 23.41 35.59
N VAL A 360 4.68 23.85 34.71
CA VAL A 360 4.90 23.23 33.40
C VAL A 360 6.39 23.14 33.09
N GLU A 361 6.83 21.95 32.74
CA GLU A 361 8.19 21.66 32.27
C GLU A 361 8.15 21.18 30.82
N LEU A 362 9.11 21.64 30.02
CA LEU A 362 9.30 21.15 28.67
C LEU A 362 10.73 20.62 28.56
N ASP A 363 10.83 19.33 28.26
CA ASP A 363 12.09 18.67 27.93
C ASP A 363 12.15 18.50 26.41
N VAL A 364 13.01 19.29 25.77
CA VAL A 364 13.28 19.18 24.33
C VAL A 364 14.63 18.49 24.19
N GLY A 365 14.59 17.17 24.06
CA GLY A 365 15.72 16.39 23.57
C GLY A 365 15.89 16.53 22.06
N PHE A 366 17.00 15.99 21.55
CA PHE A 366 17.25 15.96 20.10
C PHE A 366 16.15 15.22 19.32
N LEU A 367 15.57 14.15 19.92
CA LEU A 367 14.55 13.29 19.30
C LEU A 367 13.18 13.30 20.00
N ASN A 368 13.11 13.80 21.23
CA ASN A 368 11.92 13.67 22.05
C ASN A 368 11.51 15.04 22.60
N LYS A 369 10.25 15.41 22.40
CA LYS A 369 9.62 16.56 23.05
C LYS A 369 8.70 16.03 24.13
N ARG A 370 8.95 16.37 25.39
CA ARG A 370 8.10 15.95 26.51
C ARG A 370 7.59 17.19 27.24
N LEU A 371 6.28 17.44 27.11
CA LEU A 371 5.60 18.48 27.87
C LEU A 371 5.03 17.84 29.14
N SER A 372 5.48 18.31 30.30
CA SER A 372 5.05 17.83 31.61
C SER A 372 4.22 18.90 32.30
N ILE A 373 2.99 18.58 32.69
CA ILE A 373 2.05 19.48 33.36
C ILE A 373 1.86 18.95 34.78
N HIS A 374 2.23 19.76 35.76
CA HIS A 374 2.13 19.43 37.17
C HIS A 374 0.82 19.98 37.73
N THR A 375 0.12 19.16 38.50
CA THR A 375 -1.09 19.51 39.25
C THR A 375 -0.94 19.00 40.68
N ALA A 376 -1.86 19.40 41.56
CA ALA A 376 -1.83 18.97 42.96
C ALA A 376 -1.96 17.46 43.15
N GLU A 377 -2.62 16.77 42.20
CA GLU A 377 -2.93 15.33 42.28
C GLU A 377 -2.00 14.46 41.44
N ALA A 378 -1.46 14.99 40.34
CA ALA A 378 -0.69 14.22 39.36
C ALA A 378 0.25 15.09 38.52
N THR A 379 1.23 14.44 37.88
CA THR A 379 2.00 15.01 36.76
C THR A 379 1.63 14.29 35.47
N TYR A 380 1.21 15.04 34.46
CA TYR A 380 0.85 14.53 33.14
C TYR A 380 2.01 14.77 32.17
N HIS A 381 2.57 13.71 31.61
CA HIS A 381 3.62 13.77 30.59
C HIS A 381 3.04 13.46 29.22
N PHE A 382 3.06 14.45 28.32
CA PHE A 382 2.74 14.28 26.91
C PHE A 382 4.03 14.13 26.09
N LYS A 383 4.18 12.99 25.42
CA LYS A 383 5.32 12.73 24.51
C LYS A 383 4.99 13.20 23.11
N GLY A 384 5.39 14.42 22.78
CA GLY A 384 5.10 15.09 21.52
C GLY A 384 5.99 14.66 20.36
N ALA A 385 5.36 14.35 19.22
CA ALA A 385 6.00 14.16 17.93
C ALA A 385 5.87 15.42 17.06
N ASN A 386 4.69 16.04 17.04
CA ASN A 386 4.38 17.27 16.30
C ASN A 386 3.60 18.23 17.19
N PRO A 387 3.73 19.55 17.06
CA PRO A 387 4.56 20.31 16.12
C PRO A 387 6.06 20.30 16.47
N ASP A 388 6.85 21.18 15.84
CA ASP A 388 8.28 21.31 16.14
C ASP A 388 8.56 21.79 17.57
N ALA A 389 9.84 21.80 17.94
CA ALA A 389 10.25 22.17 19.28
C ALA A 389 9.96 23.64 19.64
N ASP A 390 9.95 24.55 18.67
CA ASP A 390 9.70 25.97 18.92
C ASP A 390 8.23 26.17 19.30
N GLU A 391 7.30 25.55 18.57
CA GLU A 391 5.87 25.61 18.90
C GLU A 391 5.57 24.91 20.24
N TYR A 392 6.27 23.83 20.61
CA TYR A 392 6.16 23.26 21.97
C TYR A 392 6.64 24.20 23.08
N ARG A 393 7.62 25.07 22.81
CA ARG A 393 8.05 26.11 23.76
C ARG A 393 6.98 27.19 23.90
N GLU A 394 6.31 27.54 22.82
CA GLU A 394 5.16 28.46 22.84
C GLU A 394 3.99 27.85 23.62
N MET A 395 3.67 26.57 23.39
CA MET A 395 2.69 25.81 24.17
C MET A 395 2.99 25.85 25.67
N ALA A 396 4.23 25.52 26.06
CA ALA A 396 4.64 25.55 27.46
C ALA A 396 4.56 26.95 28.08
N THR A 397 4.87 27.99 27.29
CA THR A 397 4.76 29.39 27.71
C THR A 397 3.30 29.78 27.90
N TYR A 398 2.44 29.43 26.94
CA TYR A 398 1.01 29.70 26.99
C TYR A 398 0.33 29.08 28.21
N VAL A 399 0.67 27.83 28.56
CA VAL A 399 0.11 27.21 29.77
C VAL A 399 0.56 27.94 31.03
N ARG A 400 1.84 28.34 31.14
CA ARG A 400 2.32 29.10 32.31
C ARG A 400 1.60 30.44 32.46
N GLU A 401 1.42 31.17 31.36
CA GLU A 401 0.71 32.47 31.36
C GLU A 401 -0.77 32.35 31.73
N ARG A 402 -1.40 31.19 31.48
CA ARG A 402 -2.81 30.95 31.81
C ARG A 402 -3.02 30.40 33.24
N ALA A 403 -1.99 29.78 33.81
CA ALA A 403 -2.02 29.24 35.18
C ALA A 403 -1.77 30.32 36.24
N ASP A 404 -1.09 31.41 35.88
CA ASP A 404 -0.92 32.62 36.70
C ASP A 404 -2.19 33.49 36.77
#